data_AF-A0A2A3VP22-F1
#
_entry.id   AF-A0A2A3VP22-F1
#
_cell.length_a   1.000
_cell.length_b   1.000
_cell.length_c   1.000
_cell.angle_alpha   90.00
_cell.angle_beta   90.00
_cell.angle_gamma   90.00
#
_symmetry.space_group_name_H-M   'P 1'
#
loop_
_entity.id
_entity.type
_entity.pdbx_description
1 polymer ?
#
loop_
_entity_poly.entity_id
_entity_poly.type
_entity_poly.pdbx_seq_one_letter_code
_entity_poly.pdbx_strand_id
1 'polypeptide(L)'
;MNIPATHVQTRQTIVRLLSSMASAKEISQYLKRFSQLDAKRFAVVKVGGAVLRDELDDLTSSLSFLQEVGLTPIVLHGAGPQLDAELSAAGIEKKTVNGLRVTSPEGLAIVRRVFQAANLRLVEALQRNGARATSITGGVFEAEYLDQATYGLVGEVRGVNLAPIEASLQAGSIPVITSLGETASGQILNINADFAANELVRELQPYKIIFLTGTGGLLDADGKVIDSINLSTEYDHLIQQPWLHGGMKVKIEQIKALLEGLPMASSVSITRPADLAKELFTHKGSGTLVRRGEQVLRVTDWSQLDLARLKSLIESSFGRELAPDYFERTPLLRAYVSENYRAAVILTDGEGTVYLDKFAVLDDAQGEGLGRAVWNVMRDETPQLFWRSRHHNQVNIFYYAESDGCIKQEKWKVFWYGLDGFEQIQRCVAHCETRAPTLVG
;
A
#
# COMPACT_ATOMS: atom_id res chain seq x y z
N MET A 1 -22.59 9.36 -21.31
CA MET A 1 -23.10 8.03 -21.66
C MET A 1 -24.01 7.56 -20.53
N ASN A 2 -25.28 7.24 -20.82
CA ASN A 2 -26.22 6.73 -19.82
C ASN A 2 -25.76 5.36 -19.33
N ILE A 3 -25.30 5.28 -18.08
CA ILE A 3 -25.08 4.01 -17.40
C ILE A 3 -26.47 3.35 -17.23
N PRO A 4 -26.69 2.09 -17.66
CA PRO A 4 -27.99 1.43 -17.51
C PRO A 4 -28.45 1.46 -16.04
N ALA A 5 -29.76 1.67 -15.81
CA ALA A 5 -30.31 1.78 -14.45
C ALA A 5 -30.00 0.57 -13.55
N THR A 6 -29.87 -0.62 -14.15
CA THR A 6 -29.45 -1.86 -13.49
C THR A 6 -28.01 -1.81 -12.95
N HIS A 7 -27.06 -1.23 -13.69
CA HIS A 7 -25.67 -1.07 -13.26
C HIS A 7 -25.54 -0.12 -12.05
N VAL A 8 -26.36 0.93 -12.01
CA VAL A 8 -26.38 1.88 -10.88
C VAL A 8 -26.86 1.18 -9.60
N GLN A 9 -27.87 0.32 -9.71
CA GLN A 9 -28.44 -0.43 -8.59
C GLN A 9 -27.48 -1.51 -8.06
N THR A 10 -26.81 -2.25 -8.95
CA THR A 10 -25.77 -3.23 -8.57
C THR A 10 -24.60 -2.54 -7.87
N ARG A 11 -24.13 -1.41 -8.42
CA ARG A 11 -23.05 -0.63 -7.80
C ARG A 11 -23.42 -0.14 -6.40
N GLN A 12 -24.62 0.42 -6.22
CA GLN A 12 -25.10 0.86 -4.90
C GLN A 12 -25.18 -0.31 -3.90
N THR A 13 -25.56 -1.50 -4.37
CA THR A 13 -25.61 -2.70 -3.54
C THR A 13 -24.21 -3.16 -3.12
N ILE A 14 -23.25 -3.19 -4.05
CA ILE A 14 -21.85 -3.53 -3.75
C ILE A 14 -21.24 -2.52 -2.78
N VAL A 15 -21.47 -1.21 -2.98
CA VAL A 15 -21.00 -0.19 -2.02
C VAL A 15 -21.59 -0.42 -0.64
N ARG A 16 -22.89 -0.74 -0.53
CA ARG A 16 -23.52 -1.06 0.75
C ARG A 16 -22.93 -2.29 1.43
N LEU A 17 -22.63 -3.34 0.64
CA LEU A 17 -22.00 -4.56 1.16
C LEU A 17 -20.56 -4.30 1.62
N LEU A 18 -19.76 -3.61 0.81
CA LEU A 18 -18.40 -3.23 1.18
C LEU A 18 -18.40 -2.37 2.45
N SER A 19 -19.34 -1.43 2.57
CA SER A 19 -19.54 -0.61 3.75
C SER A 19 -19.89 -1.39 5.02
N SER A 20 -20.29 -2.66 4.92
CA SER A 20 -20.51 -3.53 6.07
C SER A 20 -19.26 -4.34 6.46
N MET A 21 -18.26 -4.42 5.58
CA MET A 21 -17.02 -5.21 5.76
C MET A 21 -15.82 -4.35 6.17
N ALA A 22 -15.85 -3.04 5.88
CA ALA A 22 -14.85 -2.05 6.26
C ALA A 22 -15.53 -0.71 6.59
N SER A 23 -14.78 0.33 6.95
CA SER A 23 -15.34 1.66 7.24
C SER A 23 -16.15 2.18 6.03
N ALA A 24 -17.48 2.17 6.16
CA ALA A 24 -18.44 2.60 5.14
C ALA A 24 -18.14 3.98 4.55
N LYS A 25 -17.65 4.88 5.42
CA LYS A 25 -17.28 6.25 5.09
C LYS A 25 -16.08 6.28 4.15
N GLU A 26 -15.07 5.43 4.39
CA GLU A 26 -13.86 5.37 3.59
C GLU A 26 -14.10 4.76 2.23
N ILE A 27 -14.79 3.63 2.14
CA ILE A 27 -15.08 3.00 0.85
C ILE A 27 -15.92 3.94 -0.01
N SER A 28 -16.91 4.63 0.57
CA SER A 28 -17.69 5.62 -0.16
C SER A 28 -16.85 6.83 -0.60
N GLN A 29 -15.92 7.31 0.22
CA GLN A 29 -15.00 8.39 -0.17
C GLN A 29 -14.01 7.94 -1.25
N TYR A 30 -13.47 6.73 -1.12
CA TYR A 30 -12.55 6.09 -2.05
C TYR A 30 -13.20 5.94 -3.43
N LEU A 31 -14.41 5.36 -3.47
CA LEU A 31 -15.17 5.20 -4.70
C LEU A 31 -15.59 6.56 -5.29
N LYS A 32 -15.98 7.54 -4.46
CA LYS A 32 -16.34 8.90 -4.95
C LYS A 32 -15.13 9.60 -5.57
N ARG A 33 -13.96 9.51 -4.93
CA ARG A 33 -12.71 10.13 -5.38
C ARG A 33 -12.26 9.58 -6.74
N PHE A 34 -12.27 8.25 -6.90
CA PHE A 34 -11.66 7.60 -8.07
C PHE A 34 -12.61 7.31 -9.22
N SER A 35 -13.92 7.36 -9.01
CA SER A 35 -14.88 7.06 -10.09
C SER A 35 -15.35 8.26 -10.92
N GLN A 36 -15.02 9.50 -10.53
CA GLN A 36 -15.59 10.70 -11.18
C GLN A 36 -14.56 11.73 -11.66
N LEU A 37 -13.41 11.89 -11.00
CA LEU A 37 -12.49 13.01 -11.28
C LEU A 37 -11.13 12.59 -11.88
N ASP A 38 -10.64 11.39 -11.58
CA ASP A 38 -9.24 11.02 -11.84
C ASP A 38 -9.05 9.52 -12.16
N ALA A 39 -9.91 8.93 -13.01
CA ALA A 39 -9.86 7.51 -13.33
C ALA A 39 -8.48 7.02 -13.80
N LYS A 40 -7.74 7.86 -14.55
CA LYS A 40 -6.37 7.56 -15.00
C LYS A 40 -5.34 7.45 -13.89
N ARG A 41 -5.60 8.10 -12.75
CA ARG A 41 -4.69 8.11 -11.60
C ARG A 41 -5.07 7.07 -10.56
N PHE A 42 -6.14 6.29 -10.76
CA PHE A 42 -6.59 5.33 -9.76
C PHE A 42 -5.49 4.30 -9.41
N ALA A 43 -5.17 3.42 -10.37
CA ALA A 43 -4.22 2.35 -10.12
C ALA A 43 -3.44 1.93 -11.36
N VAL A 44 -2.15 1.66 -11.19
CA VAL A 44 -1.33 0.89 -12.13
C VAL A 44 -1.07 -0.49 -11.53
N VAL A 45 -1.51 -1.54 -12.22
CA VAL A 45 -1.39 -2.94 -11.80
C VAL A 45 -0.35 -3.64 -12.66
N LYS A 46 0.81 -3.95 -12.09
CA LYS A 46 1.83 -4.76 -12.72
C LYS A 46 1.58 -6.24 -12.47
N VAL A 47 1.41 -7.00 -13.53
CA VAL A 47 1.15 -8.45 -13.50
C VAL A 47 2.38 -9.22 -13.95
N GLY A 48 2.89 -10.11 -13.10
CA GLY A 48 3.97 -11.03 -13.47
C GLY A 48 3.49 -12.11 -14.45
N GLY A 49 4.37 -12.57 -15.35
CA GLY A 49 4.02 -13.62 -16.31
C GLY A 49 3.61 -14.95 -15.65
N ALA A 50 4.11 -15.25 -14.44
CA ALA A 50 3.67 -16.42 -13.67
C ALA A 50 2.19 -16.32 -13.26
N VAL A 51 1.75 -15.14 -12.82
CA VAL A 51 0.33 -14.88 -12.50
C VAL A 51 -0.57 -15.09 -13.71
N LEU A 52 -0.15 -14.64 -14.90
CA LEU A 52 -0.90 -14.90 -16.14
C LEU A 52 -1.01 -16.39 -16.50
N ARG A 53 -0.04 -17.21 -16.08
CA ARG A 53 -0.02 -18.64 -16.36
C ARG A 53 -0.88 -19.42 -15.36
N ASP A 54 -0.73 -19.10 -14.07
CA ASP A 54 -1.18 -19.93 -12.95
C ASP A 54 -2.45 -19.40 -12.27
N GLU A 55 -2.70 -18.09 -12.30
CA GLU A 55 -3.74 -17.41 -11.49
C GLU A 55 -4.62 -16.48 -12.36
N LEU A 56 -4.83 -16.83 -13.63
CA LEU A 56 -5.55 -15.99 -14.61
C LEU A 56 -7.01 -15.74 -14.21
N ASP A 57 -7.69 -16.75 -13.67
CA ASP A 57 -9.11 -16.64 -13.31
C ASP A 57 -9.29 -15.69 -12.10
N ASP A 58 -8.46 -15.84 -11.07
CA ASP A 58 -8.46 -14.94 -9.90
C ASP A 58 -8.07 -13.50 -10.28
N LEU A 59 -7.09 -13.34 -11.17
CA LEU A 59 -6.69 -12.05 -11.73
C LEU A 59 -7.84 -11.37 -12.44
N THR A 60 -8.49 -12.07 -13.36
CA THR A 60 -9.56 -11.47 -14.16
C THR A 60 -10.82 -11.24 -13.36
N SER A 61 -11.15 -12.11 -12.41
CA SER A 61 -12.25 -11.88 -11.46
C SER A 61 -12.03 -10.59 -10.66
N SER A 62 -10.84 -10.42 -10.09
CA SER A 62 -10.53 -9.25 -9.24
C SER A 62 -10.46 -7.94 -10.02
N LEU A 63 -9.87 -7.95 -11.23
CA LEU A 63 -9.85 -6.77 -12.10
C LEU A 63 -11.25 -6.40 -12.60
N SER A 64 -12.10 -7.39 -12.89
CA SER A 64 -13.49 -7.16 -13.31
C SER A 64 -14.30 -6.54 -12.18
N PHE A 65 -14.15 -7.04 -10.96
CA PHE A 65 -14.77 -6.48 -9.76
C PHE A 65 -14.43 -4.99 -9.57
N LEU A 66 -13.15 -4.60 -9.75
CA LEU A 66 -12.75 -3.19 -9.66
C LEU A 66 -13.52 -2.34 -10.68
N GLN A 67 -13.63 -2.79 -11.93
CA GLN A 67 -14.36 -2.06 -12.95
C GLN A 67 -15.85 -1.95 -12.64
N GLU A 68 -16.47 -3.01 -12.12
CA GLU A 68 -17.89 -3.02 -11.73
C GLU A 68 -18.22 -1.98 -10.64
N VAL A 69 -17.30 -1.76 -9.70
CA VAL A 69 -17.46 -0.71 -8.67
C VAL A 69 -17.10 0.70 -9.15
N GLY A 70 -16.66 0.83 -10.41
CA GLY A 70 -16.34 2.08 -11.08
C GLY A 70 -14.88 2.49 -11.00
N LEU A 71 -13.97 1.54 -10.76
CA LEU A 71 -12.53 1.76 -10.69
C LEU A 71 -11.86 1.04 -11.87
N THR A 72 -11.24 1.78 -12.79
CA THR A 72 -10.64 1.18 -13.99
C THR A 72 -9.12 1.16 -13.85
N PRO A 73 -8.51 0.03 -13.43
CA PRO A 73 -7.05 -0.06 -13.32
C PRO A 73 -6.38 -0.05 -14.69
N ILE A 74 -5.16 0.48 -14.75
CA ILE A 74 -4.26 0.35 -15.89
C ILE A 74 -3.39 -0.87 -15.65
N VAL A 75 -3.42 -1.86 -16.55
CA VAL A 75 -2.72 -3.14 -16.35
C VAL A 75 -1.49 -3.19 -17.25
N LEU A 76 -0.31 -3.37 -16.66
CA LEU A 76 0.93 -3.66 -17.39
C LEU A 76 1.33 -5.10 -17.10
N HIS A 77 1.60 -5.90 -18.13
CA HIS A 77 1.94 -7.31 -17.93
C HIS A 77 3.31 -7.68 -18.52
N GLY A 78 3.96 -8.65 -17.87
CA GLY A 78 5.06 -9.40 -18.45
C GLY A 78 4.61 -10.74 -19.03
N ALA A 79 5.53 -11.49 -19.64
CA ALA A 79 5.29 -12.85 -20.13
C ALA A 79 6.51 -13.77 -19.92
N GLY A 80 7.24 -13.55 -18.82
CA GLY A 80 8.56 -14.16 -18.59
C GLY A 80 8.60 -15.69 -18.76
N PRO A 81 7.79 -16.46 -18.03
CA PRO A 81 7.82 -17.91 -18.15
C PRO A 81 7.33 -18.44 -19.50
N GLN A 82 6.35 -17.77 -20.12
CA GLN A 82 5.85 -18.11 -21.45
C GLN A 82 6.95 -17.89 -22.49
N LEU A 83 7.69 -16.78 -22.37
CA LEU A 83 8.80 -16.43 -23.24
C LEU A 83 9.98 -17.41 -23.07
N ASP A 84 10.29 -17.81 -21.84
CA ASP A 84 11.34 -18.80 -21.57
C ASP A 84 11.05 -20.14 -22.25
N ALA A 85 9.80 -20.62 -22.21
CA ALA A 85 9.39 -21.84 -22.88
C ALA A 85 9.53 -21.75 -24.41
N GLU A 86 9.08 -20.65 -25.01
CA GLU A 86 9.08 -20.45 -26.46
C GLU A 86 10.49 -20.23 -27.03
N LEU A 87 11.36 -19.51 -26.32
CA LEU A 87 12.77 -19.37 -26.73
C LEU A 87 13.49 -20.72 -26.66
N SER A 88 13.26 -21.50 -25.60
CA SER A 88 13.84 -22.83 -25.46
C SER A 88 13.37 -23.77 -26.57
N ALA A 89 12.08 -23.74 -26.93
CA ALA A 89 11.53 -24.51 -28.03
C ALA A 89 12.12 -24.13 -29.40
N ALA A 90 12.52 -22.86 -29.56
CA ALA A 90 13.22 -22.37 -30.74
C ALA A 90 14.74 -22.60 -30.71
N GLY A 91 15.28 -23.25 -29.67
CA GLY A 91 16.72 -23.48 -29.52
C GLY A 91 17.52 -22.23 -29.18
N ILE A 92 16.87 -21.15 -28.72
CA ILE A 92 17.53 -19.91 -28.33
C ILE A 92 17.83 -19.96 -26.83
N GLU A 93 19.11 -19.94 -26.47
CA GLU A 93 19.56 -19.98 -25.08
C GLU A 93 19.24 -18.66 -24.35
N LYS A 94 18.74 -18.78 -23.12
CA LYS A 94 18.45 -17.62 -22.26
C LYS A 94 19.76 -17.04 -21.72
N LYS A 95 20.20 -15.92 -22.29
CA LYS A 95 21.33 -15.12 -21.77
C LYS A 95 20.84 -13.93 -20.96
N THR A 96 21.39 -13.77 -19.75
CA THR A 96 21.13 -12.61 -18.89
C THR A 96 22.41 -11.91 -18.50
N VAL A 97 22.41 -10.58 -18.52
CA VAL A 97 23.50 -9.71 -18.05
C VAL A 97 22.89 -8.71 -17.08
N ASN A 98 23.45 -8.56 -15.87
CA ASN A 98 22.93 -7.65 -14.83
C ASN A 98 21.42 -7.81 -14.53
N GLY A 99 20.90 -9.04 -14.60
CA GLY A 99 19.47 -9.32 -14.39
C GLY A 99 18.56 -8.97 -15.57
N LEU A 100 19.10 -8.43 -16.67
CA LEU A 100 18.37 -8.13 -17.90
C LEU A 100 18.60 -9.22 -18.94
N ARG A 101 17.55 -9.55 -19.70
CA ARG A 101 17.59 -10.54 -20.77
C ARG A 101 18.21 -9.92 -22.02
N VAL A 102 19.30 -10.50 -22.52
CA VAL A 102 19.86 -10.14 -23.83
C VAL A 102 18.88 -10.59 -24.91
N THR A 103 18.55 -9.72 -25.85
CA THR A 103 17.54 -9.98 -26.88
C THR A 103 18.15 -9.85 -28.27
N SER A 104 18.31 -10.98 -28.98
CA SER A 104 18.76 -10.98 -30.39
C SER A 104 17.61 -10.63 -31.35
N PRO A 105 17.86 -10.34 -32.63
CA PRO A 105 16.82 -10.17 -33.65
C PRO A 105 15.82 -11.33 -33.73
N GLU A 106 16.31 -12.57 -33.70
CA GLU A 106 15.49 -13.78 -33.71
C GLU A 106 14.69 -13.90 -32.41
N GLY A 107 15.34 -13.60 -31.28
CA GLY A 107 14.69 -13.56 -29.98
C GLY A 107 13.57 -12.53 -29.91
N LEU A 108 13.75 -11.34 -30.49
CA LEU A 108 12.75 -10.27 -30.48
C LEU A 108 11.46 -10.68 -31.21
N ALA A 109 11.56 -11.42 -32.31
CA ALA A 109 10.39 -11.93 -33.02
C ALA A 109 9.53 -12.84 -32.12
N ILE A 110 10.18 -13.67 -31.32
CA ILE A 110 9.52 -14.54 -30.33
C ILE A 110 8.95 -13.70 -29.18
N VAL A 111 9.71 -12.74 -28.65
CA VAL A 111 9.25 -11.80 -27.61
C VAL A 111 7.94 -11.14 -28.05
N ARG A 112 7.91 -10.54 -29.24
CA ARG A 112 6.73 -9.83 -29.75
C ARG A 112 5.51 -10.76 -29.84
N ARG A 113 5.67 -11.95 -30.43
CA ARG A 113 4.58 -12.94 -30.56
C ARG A 113 4.03 -13.37 -29.20
N VAL A 114 4.92 -13.69 -28.25
CA VAL A 114 4.53 -14.17 -26.92
C VAL A 114 3.81 -13.08 -26.13
N PHE A 115 4.31 -11.85 -26.17
CA PHE A 115 3.67 -10.72 -25.49
C PHE A 115 2.30 -10.41 -26.08
N GLN A 116 2.15 -10.40 -27.41
CA GLN A 116 0.85 -10.21 -28.07
C GLN A 116 -0.15 -11.32 -27.71
N ALA A 117 0.28 -12.59 -27.73
CA ALA A 117 -0.58 -13.72 -27.36
C ALA A 117 -1.00 -13.66 -25.88
N ALA A 118 -0.09 -13.33 -24.97
CA ALA A 118 -0.39 -13.17 -23.55
C ALA A 118 -1.32 -11.98 -23.28
N ASN A 119 -1.13 -10.87 -23.99
CA ASN A 119 -1.98 -9.68 -23.90
C ASN A 119 -3.42 -10.01 -24.31
N LEU A 120 -3.58 -10.60 -25.50
CA LEU A 120 -4.90 -10.96 -26.03
C LEU A 120 -5.60 -11.99 -25.13
N ARG A 121 -4.87 -13.01 -24.65
CA ARG A 121 -5.41 -13.99 -23.69
C ARG A 121 -5.97 -13.33 -22.42
N LEU A 122 -5.28 -12.34 -21.87
CA LEU A 122 -5.76 -11.61 -20.70
C LEU A 122 -6.99 -10.77 -21.02
N VAL A 123 -6.97 -10.03 -22.13
CA VAL A 123 -8.10 -9.20 -22.58
C VAL A 123 -9.35 -10.05 -22.82
N GLU A 124 -9.23 -11.17 -23.51
CA GLU A 124 -10.34 -12.10 -23.76
C GLU A 124 -10.87 -12.71 -22.46
N ALA A 125 -10.00 -13.04 -21.51
CA ALA A 125 -10.41 -13.56 -20.21
C ALA A 125 -11.18 -12.50 -19.39
N LEU A 126 -10.74 -11.24 -19.40
CA LEU A 126 -11.49 -10.13 -18.80
C LEU A 126 -12.86 -9.95 -19.43
N GLN A 127 -12.92 -9.98 -20.76
CA GLN A 127 -14.18 -9.86 -21.51
C GLN A 127 -15.15 -11.01 -21.24
N ARG A 128 -14.65 -12.25 -21.13
CA ARG A 128 -15.46 -13.40 -20.72
C ARG A 128 -16.03 -13.26 -19.30
N ASN A 129 -15.32 -12.56 -18.42
CA ASN A 129 -15.78 -12.22 -17.06
C ASN A 129 -16.61 -10.93 -17.00
N GLY A 130 -17.06 -10.40 -18.14
CA GLY A 130 -17.97 -9.25 -18.21
C GLY A 130 -17.29 -7.88 -18.11
N ALA A 131 -15.96 -7.82 -17.99
CA ALA A 131 -15.23 -6.57 -17.99
C ALA A 131 -14.96 -6.07 -19.42
N ARG A 132 -14.95 -4.76 -19.60
CA ARG A 132 -14.42 -4.11 -20.79
C ARG A 132 -12.90 -4.02 -20.64
N ALA A 133 -12.17 -4.57 -21.59
CA ALA A 133 -10.71 -4.48 -21.65
C ALA A 133 -10.24 -4.20 -23.09
N THR A 134 -9.17 -3.41 -23.21
CA THR A 134 -8.57 -3.00 -24.49
C THR A 134 -7.12 -3.47 -24.54
N SER A 135 -6.78 -4.19 -25.60
CA SER A 135 -5.40 -4.60 -25.91
C SER A 135 -4.58 -3.41 -26.41
N ILE A 136 -3.49 -3.08 -25.72
CA ILE A 136 -2.53 -2.04 -26.12
C ILE A 136 -1.13 -2.66 -26.20
N THR A 137 -0.71 -3.02 -27.42
CA THR A 137 0.54 -3.77 -27.63
C THR A 137 1.73 -2.91 -28.10
N GLY A 138 1.54 -1.61 -28.23
CA GLY A 138 2.52 -0.65 -28.77
C GLY A 138 2.05 0.79 -28.62
N GLY A 139 2.92 1.73 -29.00
CA GLY A 139 2.63 3.18 -28.98
C GLY A 139 2.51 3.82 -27.60
N VAL A 140 2.84 3.11 -26.51
CA VAL A 140 2.87 3.64 -25.14
C VAL A 140 4.28 4.02 -24.71
N PHE A 141 5.27 3.18 -24.97
CA PHE A 141 6.65 3.41 -24.53
C PHE A 141 7.52 3.84 -25.70
N GLU A 142 7.95 5.10 -25.68
CA GLU A 142 9.03 5.58 -26.55
C GLU A 142 10.35 5.18 -25.92
N ALA A 143 11.22 4.51 -26.67
CA ALA A 143 12.43 3.91 -26.13
C ALA A 143 13.64 4.08 -27.05
N GLU A 144 14.82 4.14 -26.44
CA GLU A 144 16.11 4.03 -27.12
C GLU A 144 16.79 2.73 -26.74
N TYR A 145 17.85 2.34 -27.46
CA TYR A 145 18.66 1.19 -27.07
C TYR A 145 19.34 1.47 -25.72
N LEU A 146 19.19 0.54 -24.77
CA LEU A 146 19.85 0.64 -23.47
C LEU A 146 21.37 0.56 -23.61
N ASP A 147 21.84 -0.50 -24.25
CA ASP A 147 23.21 -0.69 -24.73
C ASP A 147 23.15 -1.83 -25.75
N GLN A 148 23.22 -1.46 -27.04
CA GLN A 148 23.02 -2.40 -28.13
C GLN A 148 24.13 -3.46 -28.20
N ALA A 149 25.36 -3.12 -27.81
CA ALA A 149 26.48 -4.05 -27.83
C ALA A 149 26.34 -5.13 -26.75
N THR A 150 25.84 -4.74 -25.58
CA THR A 150 25.69 -5.66 -24.44
C THR A 150 24.38 -6.43 -24.46
N TYR A 151 23.26 -5.76 -24.72
CA TYR A 151 21.91 -6.32 -24.54
C TYR A 151 21.16 -6.60 -25.85
N GLY A 152 21.65 -6.13 -26.99
CA GLY A 152 20.96 -6.27 -28.28
C GLY A 152 19.73 -5.36 -28.37
N LEU A 153 18.58 -5.93 -28.72
CA LEU A 153 17.30 -5.23 -28.92
C LEU A 153 16.55 -5.02 -27.60
N VAL A 154 17.25 -4.44 -26.62
CA VAL A 154 16.70 -4.08 -25.31
C VAL A 154 16.64 -2.56 -25.19
N GLY A 155 15.50 -2.07 -24.75
CA GLY A 155 15.20 -0.65 -24.69
C GLY A 155 15.27 -0.05 -23.29
N GLU A 156 15.65 1.22 -23.23
CA GLU A 156 15.44 2.15 -22.12
C GLU A 156 14.31 3.12 -22.51
N VAL A 157 13.30 3.25 -21.65
CA VAL A 157 12.18 4.15 -21.90
C VAL A 157 12.65 5.60 -21.79
N ARG A 158 12.35 6.41 -22.80
CA ARG A 158 12.63 7.86 -22.86
C ARG A 158 11.38 8.71 -22.75
N GLY A 159 10.21 8.14 -23.08
CA GLY A 159 8.93 8.83 -23.02
C GLY A 159 7.77 7.85 -22.86
N VAL A 160 6.68 8.33 -22.28
CA VAL A 160 5.44 7.57 -22.13
C VAL A 160 4.30 8.33 -22.79
N ASN A 161 3.77 7.78 -23.88
CA ASN A 161 2.60 8.31 -24.55
C ASN A 161 1.33 7.77 -23.91
N LEU A 162 0.60 8.63 -23.20
CA LEU A 162 -0.63 8.27 -22.49
C LEU A 162 -1.87 8.21 -23.39
N ALA A 163 -1.82 8.72 -24.63
CA ALA A 163 -3.02 8.84 -25.47
C ALA A 163 -3.77 7.51 -25.69
N PRO A 164 -3.11 6.35 -25.95
CA PRO A 164 -3.80 5.06 -26.06
C PRO A 164 -4.49 4.63 -24.77
N ILE A 165 -3.87 4.93 -23.62
CA ILE A 165 -4.39 4.59 -22.29
C ILE A 165 -5.61 5.44 -21.99
N GLU A 166 -5.52 6.75 -22.20
CA GLU A 166 -6.61 7.69 -21.96
C GLU A 166 -7.84 7.38 -22.82
N ALA A 167 -7.65 7.02 -24.09
CA ALA A 167 -8.73 6.59 -24.98
C ALA A 167 -9.46 5.34 -24.43
N SER A 168 -8.72 4.35 -23.93
CA SER A 168 -9.32 3.15 -23.30
C SER A 168 -10.11 3.50 -22.03
N LEU A 169 -9.54 4.35 -21.17
CA LEU A 169 -10.18 4.76 -19.93
C LEU A 169 -11.45 5.60 -20.18
N GLN A 170 -11.45 6.47 -21.18
CA GLN A 170 -12.64 7.23 -21.61
C GLN A 170 -13.76 6.30 -22.10
N ALA A 171 -13.42 5.19 -22.75
CA ALA A 171 -14.36 4.13 -23.10
C ALA A 171 -14.81 3.29 -21.89
N GLY A 172 -14.27 3.53 -20.69
CA GLY A 172 -14.51 2.74 -19.49
C GLY A 172 -14.00 1.31 -19.60
N SER A 173 -12.89 1.13 -20.32
CA SER A 173 -12.24 -0.15 -20.63
C SER A 173 -10.87 -0.22 -19.97
N ILE A 174 -10.55 -1.35 -19.33
CA ILE A 174 -9.24 -1.61 -18.70
C ILE A 174 -8.17 -1.63 -19.81
N PRO A 175 -7.22 -0.69 -19.84
CA PRO A 175 -6.10 -0.77 -20.76
C PRO A 175 -5.14 -1.86 -20.29
N VAL A 176 -4.88 -2.84 -21.16
CA VAL A 176 -3.93 -3.93 -20.93
C VAL A 176 -2.72 -3.74 -21.82
N ILE A 177 -1.58 -3.39 -21.22
CA ILE A 177 -0.39 -2.87 -21.88
C ILE A 177 0.74 -3.92 -21.84
N THR A 178 1.44 -4.10 -22.96
CA THR A 178 2.68 -4.89 -23.03
C THR A 178 3.92 -4.07 -22.67
N SER A 179 4.95 -4.67 -22.07
CA SER A 179 6.26 -4.04 -21.86
C SER A 179 7.15 -4.06 -23.12
N LEU A 180 6.68 -3.46 -24.21
CA LEU A 180 7.39 -3.28 -25.47
C LEU A 180 7.56 -1.79 -25.79
N GLY A 181 8.75 -1.42 -26.25
CA GLY A 181 9.09 -0.04 -26.60
C GLY A 181 9.27 0.15 -28.09
N GLU A 182 9.19 1.40 -28.54
CA GLU A 182 9.40 1.80 -29.93
C GLU A 182 10.42 2.93 -30.01
N THR A 183 11.41 2.78 -30.89
CA THR A 183 12.29 3.91 -31.24
C THR A 183 11.53 4.91 -32.12
N ALA A 184 12.08 6.13 -32.25
CA ALA A 184 11.54 7.14 -33.18
C ALA A 184 11.47 6.66 -34.64
N SER A 185 12.26 5.65 -35.02
CA SER A 185 12.23 5.02 -36.36
C SER A 185 11.23 3.85 -36.47
N GLY A 186 10.53 3.50 -35.40
CA GLY A 186 9.56 2.40 -35.34
C GLY A 186 10.18 1.02 -35.05
N GLN A 187 11.44 0.94 -34.61
CA GLN A 187 12.03 -0.32 -34.18
C GLN A 187 11.47 -0.71 -32.82
N ILE A 188 10.91 -1.93 -32.73
CA ILE A 188 10.44 -2.49 -31.46
C ILE A 188 11.64 -2.91 -30.61
N LEU A 189 11.61 -2.58 -29.33
CA LEU A 189 12.60 -3.00 -28.34
C LEU A 189 11.92 -3.74 -27.18
N ASN A 190 12.61 -4.76 -26.66
CA ASN A 190 12.18 -5.43 -25.44
C ASN A 190 12.49 -4.54 -24.23
N ILE A 191 11.51 -4.28 -23.36
CA ILE A 191 11.71 -3.50 -22.13
C ILE A 191 11.47 -4.40 -20.92
N ASN A 192 12.30 -4.24 -19.88
CA ASN A 192 12.03 -4.84 -18.59
C ASN A 192 10.68 -4.34 -18.02
N ALA A 193 9.79 -5.27 -17.66
CA ALA A 193 8.44 -4.92 -17.21
C ALA A 193 8.39 -4.07 -15.93
N ASP A 194 9.34 -4.22 -15.02
CA ASP A 194 9.41 -3.38 -13.81
C ASP A 194 9.91 -1.97 -14.15
N PHE A 195 10.84 -1.83 -15.11
CA PHE A 195 11.26 -0.50 -15.59
C PHE A 195 10.15 0.21 -16.36
N ALA A 196 9.44 -0.51 -17.24
CA ALA A 196 8.26 0.01 -17.92
C ALA A 196 7.16 0.44 -16.92
N ALA A 197 6.94 -0.33 -15.85
CA ALA A 197 6.01 0.04 -14.79
C ALA A 197 6.43 1.32 -14.08
N ASN A 198 7.71 1.45 -13.74
CA ASN A 198 8.24 2.63 -13.06
C ASN A 198 8.05 3.89 -13.88
N GLU A 199 8.39 3.87 -15.17
CA GLU A 199 8.22 5.05 -16.04
C GLU A 199 6.75 5.39 -16.25
N LEU A 200 5.89 4.38 -16.42
CA LEU A 200 4.44 4.60 -16.51
C LEU A 200 3.88 5.23 -15.22
N VAL A 201 4.36 4.79 -14.05
CA VAL A 201 3.95 5.34 -12.75
C VAL A 201 4.48 6.77 -12.57
N ARG A 202 5.71 7.05 -12.98
CA ARG A 202 6.28 8.41 -12.93
C ARG A 202 5.49 9.39 -13.79
N GLU A 203 5.03 8.97 -14.97
CA GLU A 203 4.22 9.82 -15.84
C GLU A 203 2.78 9.98 -15.30
N LEU A 204 2.13 8.89 -14.87
CA LEU A 204 0.72 8.92 -14.44
C LEU A 204 0.50 9.49 -13.04
N GLN A 205 1.49 9.38 -12.15
CA GLN A 205 1.40 9.75 -10.75
C GLN A 205 0.16 9.14 -10.04
N PRO A 206 -0.01 7.79 -10.08
CA PRO A 206 -1.19 7.11 -9.58
C PRO A 206 -1.24 7.03 -8.05
N TYR A 207 -2.45 6.91 -7.51
CA TYR A 207 -2.68 6.73 -6.08
C TYR A 207 -2.31 5.33 -5.58
N LYS A 208 -2.53 4.31 -6.42
CA LYS A 208 -2.18 2.92 -6.13
C LYS A 208 -1.25 2.37 -7.19
N ILE A 209 -0.13 1.80 -6.76
CA ILE A 209 0.73 0.96 -7.58
C ILE A 209 0.63 -0.44 -7.03
N ILE A 210 0.25 -1.41 -7.84
CA ILE A 210 -0.09 -2.75 -7.38
C ILE A 210 0.79 -3.74 -8.11
N PHE A 211 1.59 -4.50 -7.36
CA PHE A 211 2.39 -5.60 -7.88
C PHE A 211 1.72 -6.92 -7.52
N LEU A 212 1.17 -7.60 -8.53
CA LEU A 212 0.57 -8.93 -8.34
C LEU A 212 1.65 -10.02 -8.48
N THR A 213 1.85 -10.77 -7.40
CA THR A 213 2.84 -11.86 -7.32
C THR A 213 2.25 -13.09 -6.62
N GLY A 214 2.69 -14.28 -7.00
CA GLY A 214 2.22 -15.53 -6.35
C GLY A 214 2.63 -15.68 -4.88
N THR A 215 3.65 -14.93 -4.43
CA THR A 215 4.06 -14.90 -3.00
C THR A 215 3.08 -14.10 -2.13
N GLY A 216 2.36 -13.14 -2.70
CA GLY A 216 1.35 -12.34 -1.99
C GLY A 216 1.86 -11.24 -1.07
N GLY A 217 3.16 -10.98 -1.02
CA GLY A 217 3.73 -9.92 -0.19
C GLY A 217 5.24 -10.03 -0.05
N LEU A 218 5.81 -9.14 0.77
CA LEU A 218 7.16 -9.24 1.30
C LEU A 218 7.12 -10.05 2.61
N LEU A 219 8.13 -10.87 2.83
CA LEU A 219 8.18 -11.76 3.99
C LEU A 219 9.14 -11.22 5.04
N ASP A 220 8.81 -11.37 6.31
CA ASP A 220 9.69 -11.09 7.45
C ASP A 220 10.66 -12.25 7.74
N ALA A 221 11.41 -12.12 8.84
CA ALA A 221 12.35 -13.14 9.31
C ALA A 221 11.71 -14.51 9.59
N ASP A 222 10.43 -14.52 9.98
CA ASP A 222 9.65 -15.73 10.29
C ASP A 222 8.94 -16.30 9.06
N GLY A 223 9.13 -15.68 7.88
CA GLY A 223 8.46 -16.08 6.64
C GLY A 223 6.98 -15.67 6.58
N LYS A 224 6.53 -14.76 7.45
CA LYS A 224 5.17 -14.20 7.41
C LYS A 224 5.12 -12.96 6.54
N VAL A 225 3.96 -12.68 5.96
CA VAL A 225 3.78 -11.45 5.16
C VAL A 225 3.84 -10.24 6.08
N ILE A 226 4.66 -9.26 5.71
CA ILE A 226 4.70 -7.94 6.35
C ILE A 226 3.47 -7.17 5.87
N ASP A 227 2.55 -6.84 6.78
CA ASP A 227 1.29 -6.16 6.43
C ASP A 227 1.53 -4.74 5.88
N SER A 228 2.45 -3.98 6.48
CA SER A 228 2.72 -2.59 6.08
C SER A 228 4.16 -2.16 6.33
N ILE A 229 4.67 -1.24 5.52
CA ILE A 229 5.99 -0.59 5.68
C ILE A 229 5.83 0.93 5.49
N ASN A 230 6.17 1.69 6.52
CA ASN A 230 6.36 3.14 6.45
C ASN A 230 7.85 3.45 6.23
N LEU A 231 8.20 3.88 5.02
CA LEU A 231 9.59 4.11 4.64
C LEU A 231 10.26 5.22 5.45
N SER A 232 9.54 6.26 5.87
CA SER A 232 10.08 7.37 6.66
C SER A 232 10.54 6.95 8.06
N THR A 233 10.00 5.86 8.61
CA THR A 233 10.34 5.39 9.95
C THR A 233 11.09 4.07 9.95
N GLU A 234 10.83 3.20 8.98
CA GLU A 234 11.28 1.79 9.03
C GLU A 234 12.40 1.48 8.04
N TYR A 235 12.60 2.29 7.00
CA TYR A 235 13.49 1.91 5.88
C TYR A 235 14.93 1.62 6.30
N ASP A 236 15.56 2.50 7.10
CA ASP A 236 16.95 2.35 7.48
C ASP A 236 17.18 1.10 8.35
N HIS A 237 16.25 0.80 9.24
CA HIS A 237 16.30 -0.42 10.04
C HIS A 237 16.06 -1.66 9.18
N LEU A 238 15.06 -1.61 8.30
CA LEU A 238 14.65 -2.71 7.44
C LEU A 238 15.77 -3.13 6.47
N ILE A 239 16.44 -2.16 5.83
CA ILE A 239 17.49 -2.42 4.84
C ILE A 239 18.78 -3.03 5.43
N GLN A 240 18.95 -2.89 6.75
CA GLN A 240 20.07 -3.44 7.52
C GLN A 240 19.77 -4.86 8.04
N GLN A 241 18.54 -5.35 7.91
CA GLN A 241 18.18 -6.67 8.42
C GLN A 241 18.87 -7.80 7.65
N PRO A 242 19.48 -8.78 8.33
CA PRO A 242 20.19 -9.87 7.66
C PRO A 242 19.31 -10.75 6.76
N TRP A 243 18.03 -10.92 7.13
CA TRP A 243 17.07 -11.71 6.37
C TRP A 243 16.60 -11.01 5.08
N LEU A 244 16.79 -9.68 4.98
CA LEU A 244 16.40 -8.90 3.81
C LEU A 244 17.53 -8.84 2.77
N HIS A 245 17.64 -9.91 1.99
CA HIS A 245 18.68 -10.05 0.97
C HIS A 245 18.12 -10.31 -0.45
N GLY A 246 18.99 -10.17 -1.45
CA GLY A 246 18.69 -10.51 -2.85
C GLY A 246 17.57 -9.65 -3.45
N GLY A 247 16.64 -10.28 -4.16
CA GLY A 247 15.58 -9.57 -4.88
C GLY A 247 14.61 -8.79 -3.99
N MET A 248 14.45 -9.19 -2.72
CA MET A 248 13.55 -8.48 -1.80
C MET A 248 14.12 -7.10 -1.42
N LYS A 249 15.43 -7.04 -1.16
CA LYS A 249 16.15 -5.80 -0.90
C LYS A 249 16.04 -4.83 -2.08
N VAL A 250 16.35 -5.32 -3.29
CA VAL A 250 16.24 -4.53 -4.53
C VAL A 250 14.82 -4.01 -4.74
N LYS A 251 13.80 -4.82 -4.41
CA LYS A 251 12.39 -4.40 -4.57
C LYS A 251 12.01 -3.27 -3.61
N ILE A 252 12.47 -3.31 -2.36
CA ILE A 252 12.21 -2.22 -1.39
C ILE A 252 12.94 -0.93 -1.82
N GLU A 253 14.19 -1.03 -2.27
CA GLU A 253 14.96 0.11 -2.79
C GLU A 253 14.25 0.76 -3.99
N GLN A 254 13.77 -0.06 -4.94
CA GLN A 254 13.00 0.41 -6.10
C GLN A 254 11.68 1.07 -5.70
N ILE A 255 10.94 0.46 -4.76
CA ILE A 255 9.68 1.02 -4.27
C ILE A 255 9.90 2.35 -3.56
N LYS A 256 10.97 2.47 -2.76
CA LYS A 256 11.35 3.73 -2.13
C LYS A 256 11.64 4.81 -3.18
N ALA A 257 12.51 4.52 -4.14
CA ALA A 257 12.86 5.47 -5.20
C ALA A 257 11.65 5.87 -6.06
N LEU A 258 10.68 4.97 -6.23
CA LEU A 258 9.42 5.25 -6.91
C LEU A 258 8.55 6.21 -6.08
N LEU A 259 8.30 5.88 -4.81
CA LEU A 259 7.43 6.66 -3.92
C LEU A 259 8.01 8.05 -3.57
N GLU A 260 9.33 8.23 -3.60
CA GLU A 260 9.96 9.55 -3.43
C GLU A 260 9.56 10.55 -4.52
N GLY A 261 9.35 10.06 -5.75
CA GLY A 261 8.92 10.87 -6.90
C GLY A 261 7.40 11.04 -7.04
N LEU A 262 6.62 10.58 -6.06
CA LEU A 262 5.16 10.55 -6.09
C LEU A 262 4.51 11.38 -4.96
N PRO A 263 3.25 11.82 -5.10
CA PRO A 263 2.47 12.45 -4.05
C PRO A 263 2.36 11.58 -2.80
N MET A 264 2.13 12.22 -1.64
CA MET A 264 1.95 11.53 -0.36
C MET A 264 0.78 10.59 -0.22
N ALA A 265 -0.24 10.79 -1.03
CA ALA A 265 -1.35 9.86 -1.09
C ALA A 265 -1.01 8.55 -1.85
N SER A 266 0.15 8.47 -2.51
CA SER A 266 0.53 7.31 -3.31
C SER A 266 1.05 6.19 -2.45
N SER A 267 0.72 4.95 -2.82
CA SER A 267 1.14 3.76 -2.09
C SER A 267 1.38 2.59 -3.04
N VAL A 268 2.32 1.73 -2.66
CA VAL A 268 2.58 0.47 -3.34
C VAL A 268 1.94 -0.66 -2.55
N SER A 269 1.16 -1.53 -3.19
CA SER A 269 0.67 -2.78 -2.61
C SER A 269 1.27 -3.97 -3.35
N ILE A 270 1.77 -4.96 -2.60
CA ILE A 270 2.23 -6.24 -3.14
C ILE A 270 1.32 -7.32 -2.60
N THR A 271 0.56 -7.97 -3.47
CA THR A 271 -0.49 -8.92 -3.06
C THR A 271 -0.72 -10.00 -4.11
N ARG A 272 -1.58 -10.98 -3.80
CA ARG A 272 -2.06 -11.99 -4.75
C ARG A 272 -3.26 -11.47 -5.52
N PRO A 273 -3.52 -12.00 -6.73
CA PRO A 273 -4.73 -11.70 -7.47
C PRO A 273 -6.01 -11.87 -6.64
N ALA A 274 -6.20 -13.01 -5.98
CA ALA A 274 -7.39 -13.31 -5.17
C ALA A 274 -7.56 -12.37 -3.96
N ASP A 275 -6.47 -11.76 -3.50
CA ASP A 275 -6.43 -10.88 -2.33
C ASP A 275 -6.60 -9.39 -2.68
N LEU A 276 -6.61 -9.04 -3.97
CA LEU A 276 -6.56 -7.66 -4.46
C LEU A 276 -7.67 -6.77 -3.89
N ALA A 277 -8.91 -7.24 -3.89
CA ALA A 277 -10.03 -6.46 -3.36
C ALA A 277 -9.88 -6.24 -1.84
N LYS A 278 -9.47 -7.27 -1.11
CA LYS A 278 -9.26 -7.18 0.34
C LYS A 278 -8.12 -6.21 0.67
N GLU A 279 -7.04 -6.25 -0.10
CA GLU A 279 -5.92 -5.31 -0.01
C GLU A 279 -6.34 -3.85 -0.23
N LEU A 280 -7.23 -3.59 -1.19
CA LEU A 280 -7.63 -2.22 -1.54
C LEU A 280 -8.73 -1.64 -0.64
N PHE A 281 -9.64 -2.46 -0.12
CA PHE A 281 -10.84 -2.00 0.57
C PHE A 281 -10.87 -2.27 2.07
N THR A 282 -9.84 -2.88 2.66
CA THR A 282 -9.78 -3.14 4.10
C THR A 282 -8.53 -2.55 4.73
N HIS A 283 -8.63 -2.11 5.99
CA HIS A 283 -7.48 -1.56 6.73
C HIS A 283 -6.35 -2.55 6.94
N LYS A 284 -6.70 -3.82 7.19
CA LYS A 284 -5.71 -4.88 7.40
C LYS A 284 -5.03 -5.29 6.09
N GLY A 285 -5.76 -5.18 4.98
CA GLY A 285 -5.30 -5.68 3.70
C GLY A 285 -5.09 -7.20 3.69
N SER A 286 -4.37 -7.67 2.68
CA SER A 286 -3.98 -9.08 2.51
C SER A 286 -2.74 -9.14 1.62
N GLY A 287 -1.72 -8.40 2.04
CA GLY A 287 -0.47 -8.21 1.31
C GLY A 287 0.46 -7.27 2.06
N THR A 288 1.43 -6.71 1.35
CA THR A 288 2.34 -5.70 1.89
C THR A 288 2.03 -4.33 1.31
N LEU A 289 1.58 -3.42 2.17
CA LEU A 289 1.32 -2.01 1.86
C LEU A 289 2.57 -1.17 2.19
N VAL A 290 3.23 -0.63 1.18
CA VAL A 290 4.39 0.25 1.32
C VAL A 290 4.00 1.69 1.03
N ARG A 291 4.39 2.61 1.91
CA ARG A 291 4.14 4.06 1.77
C ARG A 291 5.41 4.82 2.11
N ARG A 292 5.55 6.03 1.55
CA ARG A 292 6.59 6.94 2.05
C ARG A 292 6.35 7.21 3.53
N GLY A 293 5.08 7.45 3.89
CA GLY A 293 4.65 7.72 5.25
C GLY A 293 5.10 9.10 5.72
N GLU A 294 4.97 9.33 7.02
CA GLU A 294 5.34 10.58 7.69
C GLU A 294 6.50 10.34 8.63
N GLN A 295 7.35 11.36 8.80
CA GLN A 295 8.28 11.37 9.91
C GLN A 295 7.52 11.47 11.23
N VAL A 296 8.11 10.87 12.27
CA VAL A 296 7.59 10.92 13.63
C VAL A 296 8.50 11.82 14.45
N LEU A 297 7.98 12.95 14.87
CA LEU A 297 8.66 13.90 15.72
C LEU A 297 8.61 13.41 17.16
N ARG A 298 9.79 13.19 17.76
CA ARG A 298 9.95 12.91 19.18
C ARG A 298 10.22 14.21 19.91
N VAL A 299 9.39 14.54 20.90
CA VAL A 299 9.56 15.73 21.74
C VAL A 299 9.43 15.38 23.23
N THR A 300 10.00 16.23 24.08
CA THR A 300 9.95 16.10 25.55
C THR A 300 9.32 17.32 26.21
N ASP A 301 8.97 18.35 25.45
CA ASP A 301 8.39 19.58 25.97
C ASP A 301 7.24 20.07 25.08
N TRP A 302 6.17 20.57 25.68
CA TRP A 302 4.99 21.07 24.97
C TRP A 302 5.30 22.23 24.03
N SER A 303 6.31 23.06 24.34
CA SER A 303 6.73 24.19 23.50
C SER A 303 7.29 23.77 22.14
N GLN A 304 7.64 22.50 21.96
CA GLN A 304 8.13 21.95 20.69
C GLN A 304 6.98 21.56 19.74
N LEU A 305 5.72 21.64 20.20
CA LEU A 305 4.54 21.25 19.43
C LEU A 305 3.61 22.41 19.15
N ASP A 306 2.90 22.31 18.04
CA ASP A 306 1.71 23.09 17.77
C ASP A 306 0.54 22.50 18.58
N LEU A 307 0.30 23.07 19.76
CA LEU A 307 -0.73 22.60 20.68
C LEU A 307 -2.15 22.76 20.12
N ALA A 308 -2.38 23.73 19.23
CA ALA A 308 -3.69 23.92 18.60
C ALA A 308 -3.99 22.77 17.63
N ARG A 309 -3.01 22.39 16.81
CA ARG A 309 -3.14 21.22 15.92
C ARG A 309 -3.23 19.92 16.70
N LEU A 310 -2.43 19.74 17.75
CA LEU A 310 -2.49 18.55 18.60
C LEU A 310 -3.85 18.42 19.30
N LYS A 311 -4.39 19.52 19.82
CA LYS A 311 -5.74 19.55 20.39
C LYS A 311 -6.77 19.10 19.35
N SER A 312 -6.75 19.70 18.16
CA SER A 312 -7.67 19.34 17.06
C SER A 312 -7.58 17.86 16.67
N LEU A 313 -6.36 17.30 16.59
CA LEU A 313 -6.13 15.88 16.36
C LEU A 313 -6.78 15.00 17.43
N ILE A 314 -6.53 15.31 18.71
CA ILE A 314 -7.08 14.54 19.83
C ILE A 314 -8.61 14.61 19.79
N GLU A 315 -9.18 15.81 19.69
CA GLU A 315 -10.64 15.99 19.71
C GLU A 315 -11.32 15.28 18.54
N SER A 316 -10.73 15.38 17.35
CA SER A 316 -11.23 14.69 16.15
C SER A 316 -11.13 13.16 16.27
N SER A 317 -10.06 12.65 16.87
CA SER A 317 -9.84 11.20 17.02
C SER A 317 -10.75 10.56 18.07
N PHE A 318 -11.05 11.28 19.16
CA PHE A 318 -11.87 10.77 20.26
C PHE A 318 -13.34 11.18 20.19
N GLY A 319 -13.69 12.17 19.35
CA GLY A 319 -15.05 12.71 19.25
C GLY A 319 -15.53 13.44 20.51
N ARG A 320 -14.59 13.93 21.34
CA ARG A 320 -14.83 14.60 22.63
C ARG A 320 -13.83 15.74 22.80
N GLU A 321 -14.19 16.72 23.60
CA GLU A 321 -13.33 17.89 23.84
C GLU A 321 -12.20 17.57 24.81
N LEU A 322 -11.03 18.16 24.57
CA LEU A 322 -9.90 18.08 25.49
C LEU A 322 -10.14 19.05 26.65
N ALA A 323 -9.84 18.64 27.88
CA ALA A 323 -9.96 19.52 29.04
C ALA A 323 -9.19 20.84 28.79
N PRO A 324 -9.78 22.03 29.06
CA PRO A 324 -9.19 23.31 28.65
C PRO A 324 -7.78 23.58 29.18
N ASP A 325 -7.48 23.06 30.36
CA ASP A 325 -6.23 23.19 31.10
C ASP A 325 -5.34 21.92 31.00
N TYR A 326 -5.58 21.07 30.00
CA TYR A 326 -4.89 19.79 29.85
C TYR A 326 -3.37 19.97 29.72
N PHE A 327 -2.91 20.89 28.87
CA PHE A 327 -1.48 21.09 28.61
C PHE A 327 -0.76 21.75 29.78
N GLU A 328 -1.48 22.53 30.59
CA GLU A 328 -0.98 23.19 31.79
C GLU A 328 -0.85 22.20 32.96
N ARG A 329 -1.83 21.31 33.14
CA ARG A 329 -1.84 20.36 34.26
C ARG A 329 -1.03 19.10 34.01
N THR A 330 -0.82 18.73 32.75
CA THR A 330 -0.28 17.41 32.39
C THR A 330 1.22 17.54 32.10
N PRO A 331 2.10 17.04 32.98
CA PRO A 331 3.53 17.03 32.71
C PRO A 331 3.83 16.05 31.58
N LEU A 332 4.44 16.55 30.51
CA LEU A 332 4.88 15.73 29.39
C LEU A 332 6.13 14.95 29.81
N LEU A 333 6.10 13.64 29.63
CA LEU A 333 7.32 12.85 29.63
C LEU A 333 7.94 12.85 28.23
N ARG A 334 7.17 12.35 27.26
CA ARG A 334 7.52 12.31 25.83
C ARG A 334 6.26 12.34 24.99
N ALA A 335 6.33 12.95 23.81
CA ALA A 335 5.33 12.78 22.77
C ALA A 335 5.98 12.38 21.45
N TYR A 336 5.25 11.56 20.70
CA TYR A 336 5.58 11.12 19.35
C TYR A 336 4.45 11.58 18.45
N VAL A 337 4.72 12.53 17.57
CA VAL A 337 3.69 13.17 16.73
C VAL A 337 4.10 13.06 15.28
N SER A 338 3.18 12.60 14.43
CA SER A 338 3.44 12.58 12.99
C SER A 338 3.63 14.02 12.47
N GLU A 339 4.51 14.23 11.49
CA GLU A 339 4.84 15.57 10.99
C GLU A 339 3.61 16.41 10.59
N ASN A 340 2.54 15.75 10.11
CA ASN A 340 1.29 16.40 9.71
C ASN A 340 0.19 16.39 10.79
N TYR A 341 0.50 15.99 12.03
CA TYR A 341 -0.45 15.94 13.15
C TYR A 341 -1.69 15.09 12.83
N ARG A 342 -1.46 13.93 12.21
CA ARG A 342 -2.51 12.94 11.91
C ARG A 342 -2.49 11.73 12.86
N ALA A 343 -1.38 11.53 13.55
CA ALA A 343 -1.24 10.57 14.64
C ALA A 343 -0.36 11.13 15.75
N ALA A 344 -0.69 10.82 17.00
CA ALA A 344 0.08 11.21 18.17
C ALA A 344 0.00 10.17 19.28
N VAL A 345 1.14 9.93 19.92
CA VAL A 345 1.27 9.23 21.20
C VAL A 345 1.80 10.22 22.24
N ILE A 346 1.11 10.33 23.37
CA ILE A 346 1.51 11.19 24.49
C ILE A 346 1.75 10.32 25.71
N LEU A 347 2.95 10.41 26.24
CA LEU A 347 3.39 9.69 27.43
C LEU A 347 3.57 10.65 28.59
N THR A 348 3.11 10.24 29.77
CA THR A 348 3.30 10.94 31.04
C THR A 348 3.93 10.02 32.07
N ASP A 349 4.37 10.56 33.19
CA ASP A 349 4.71 9.73 34.35
C ASP A 349 3.43 9.20 35.02
N GLY A 350 3.46 7.92 35.38
CA GLY A 350 2.39 7.20 36.04
C GLY A 350 2.89 6.52 37.31
N GLU A 351 3.49 7.29 38.21
CA GLU A 351 4.08 6.83 39.48
C GLU A 351 5.36 5.99 39.29
N GLY A 352 6.31 6.53 38.51
CA GLY A 352 7.60 5.90 38.25
C GLY A 352 7.57 4.80 37.19
N THR A 353 6.43 4.60 36.52
CA THR A 353 6.32 3.81 35.29
C THR A 353 5.68 4.68 34.20
N VAL A 354 6.07 4.47 32.95
CA VAL A 354 5.57 5.27 31.82
C VAL A 354 4.11 4.95 31.55
N TYR A 355 3.27 5.98 31.50
CA TYR A 355 1.85 5.88 31.21
C TYR A 355 1.52 6.48 29.85
N LEU A 356 0.78 5.75 29.02
CA LEU A 356 0.24 6.26 27.76
C LEU A 356 -1.07 7.02 28.04
N ASP A 357 -0.99 8.34 27.93
CA ASP A 357 -2.11 9.24 28.21
C ASP A 357 -3.00 9.47 26.99
N LYS A 358 -2.42 9.58 25.80
CA LYS A 358 -3.15 9.65 24.53
C LYS A 358 -2.51 8.77 23.47
N PHE A 359 -3.36 8.06 22.74
CA PHE A 359 -3.06 7.55 21.42
C PHE A 359 -4.17 8.03 20.50
N ALA A 360 -3.88 9.06 19.70
CA ALA A 360 -4.82 9.71 18.80
C ALA A 360 -4.39 9.43 17.35
N VAL A 361 -5.31 8.94 16.52
CA VAL A 361 -5.06 8.67 15.10
C VAL A 361 -6.34 9.01 14.35
N LEU A 362 -6.24 9.94 13.39
CA LEU A 362 -7.38 10.29 12.53
C LEU A 362 -7.83 9.08 11.71
N ASP A 363 -9.13 9.01 11.39
CA ASP A 363 -9.71 7.93 10.58
C ASP A 363 -8.91 7.67 9.29
N ASP A 364 -8.59 8.75 8.56
CA ASP A 364 -7.86 8.68 7.29
C ASP A 364 -6.42 8.20 7.43
N ALA A 365 -5.84 8.24 8.64
CA ALA A 365 -4.50 7.79 8.98
C ALA A 365 -4.45 6.34 9.50
N GLN A 366 -5.58 5.80 10.01
CA GLN A 366 -5.63 4.43 10.56
C GLN A 366 -5.40 3.38 9.47
N GLY A 367 -6.01 3.53 8.29
CA GLY A 367 -5.79 2.67 7.13
C GLY A 367 -4.45 2.87 6.42
N GLU A 368 -3.63 3.82 6.88
CA GLU A 368 -2.31 4.10 6.31
C GLU A 368 -1.17 3.40 7.06
N GLY A 369 -1.49 2.75 8.17
CA GLY A 369 -0.48 2.22 9.08
C GLY A 369 0.23 3.30 9.91
N LEU A 370 -0.18 4.58 9.82
CA LEU A 370 0.49 5.67 10.52
C LEU A 370 0.42 5.52 12.04
N GLY A 371 -0.73 5.08 12.57
CA GLY A 371 -0.87 4.78 13.99
C GLY A 371 0.12 3.71 14.48
N ARG A 372 0.31 2.64 13.69
CA ARG A 372 1.29 1.58 13.98
C ARG A 372 2.72 2.11 13.89
N ALA A 373 3.03 2.95 12.89
CA ALA A 373 4.35 3.56 12.76
C ALA A 373 4.71 4.43 13.99
N VAL A 374 3.80 5.31 14.43
CA VAL A 374 4.02 6.14 15.64
C VAL A 374 4.14 5.27 16.89
N TRP A 375 3.33 4.21 17.00
CA TRP A 375 3.40 3.25 18.11
C TRP A 375 4.75 2.52 18.17
N ASN A 376 5.25 2.02 17.04
CA ASN A 376 6.51 1.28 16.97
C ASN A 376 7.70 2.18 17.35
N VAL A 377 7.76 3.40 16.80
CA VAL A 377 8.80 4.38 17.16
C VAL A 377 8.78 4.68 18.68
N MET A 378 7.58 4.79 19.27
CA MET A 378 7.45 4.97 20.71
C MET A 378 7.91 3.75 21.50
N ARG A 379 7.50 2.55 21.08
CA ARG A 379 7.77 1.28 21.76
C ARG A 379 9.26 0.97 21.81
N ASP A 380 9.99 1.27 20.74
CA ASP A 380 11.45 1.08 20.66
C ASP A 380 12.22 1.83 21.76
N GLU A 381 11.73 3.01 22.17
CA GLU A 381 12.33 3.80 23.26
C GLU A 381 11.62 3.64 24.62
N THR A 382 10.58 2.82 24.69
CA THR A 382 9.71 2.69 25.87
C THR A 382 9.47 1.21 26.15
N PRO A 383 10.43 0.51 26.80
CA PRO A 383 10.36 -0.93 27.02
C PRO A 383 9.29 -1.35 28.04
N GLN A 384 8.83 -0.42 28.88
CA GLN A 384 7.78 -0.63 29.86
C GLN A 384 6.70 0.44 29.69
N LEU A 385 5.44 0.01 29.54
CA LEU A 385 4.32 0.91 29.35
C LEU A 385 3.04 0.31 29.94
N PHE A 386 2.19 1.17 30.49
CA PHE A 386 0.82 0.81 30.83
C PHE A 386 -0.17 1.90 30.39
N TRP A 387 -1.41 1.49 30.16
CA TRP A 387 -2.45 2.37 29.66
C TRP A 387 -3.85 1.87 29.99
N ARG A 388 -4.85 2.73 29.77
CA ARG A 388 -6.26 2.36 29.92
C ARG A 388 -7.07 2.70 28.68
N SER A 389 -8.15 1.96 28.46
CA SER A 389 -9.10 2.18 27.37
C SER A 389 -10.53 1.84 27.81
N ARG A 390 -11.53 2.42 27.15
CA ARG A 390 -12.94 2.08 27.37
C ARG A 390 -13.27 0.71 26.79
N HIS A 391 -14.24 0.00 27.38
CA HIS A 391 -14.61 -1.36 26.95
C HIS A 391 -15.00 -1.45 25.47
N HIS A 392 -15.71 -0.45 24.96
CA HIS A 392 -16.24 -0.39 23.59
C HIS A 392 -15.32 0.33 22.60
N ASN A 393 -14.09 0.66 23.01
CA ASN A 393 -13.14 1.31 22.11
C ASN A 393 -12.65 0.33 21.03
N GLN A 394 -12.74 0.73 19.76
CA GLN A 394 -12.41 -0.13 18.61
C GLN A 394 -10.91 -0.51 18.58
N VAL A 395 -10.04 0.37 19.07
CA VAL A 395 -8.58 0.11 19.14
C VAL A 395 -8.21 -0.98 20.16
N ASN A 396 -9.14 -1.46 20.99
CA ASN A 396 -8.85 -2.51 21.96
C ASN A 396 -8.28 -3.78 21.31
N ILE A 397 -8.70 -4.13 20.08
CA ILE A 397 -8.16 -5.28 19.35
C ILE A 397 -6.65 -5.10 19.11
N PHE A 398 -6.23 -3.90 18.72
CA PHE A 398 -4.82 -3.55 18.59
C PHE A 398 -4.12 -3.62 19.95
N TYR A 399 -4.70 -3.05 21.00
CA TYR A 399 -4.10 -3.10 22.34
C TYR A 399 -3.92 -4.52 22.88
N TYR A 400 -4.85 -5.45 22.62
CA TYR A 400 -4.67 -6.86 22.98
C TYR A 400 -3.47 -7.49 22.28
N ALA A 401 -3.22 -7.13 21.01
CA ALA A 401 -2.09 -7.67 20.25
C ALA A 401 -0.74 -7.08 20.70
N GLU A 402 -0.74 -5.85 21.22
CA GLU A 402 0.48 -5.14 21.63
C GLU A 402 0.78 -5.24 23.14
N SER A 403 -0.12 -5.84 23.93
CA SER A 403 0.03 -5.99 25.39
C SER A 403 0.54 -7.38 25.79
N ASP A 404 1.35 -7.44 26.84
CA ASP A 404 1.71 -8.70 27.50
C ASP A 404 0.60 -9.17 28.47
N GLY A 405 -0.21 -8.22 28.96
CA GLY A 405 -1.30 -8.50 29.87
C GLY A 405 -2.38 -7.42 29.87
N CYS A 406 -3.57 -7.81 30.36
CA CYS A 406 -4.68 -6.89 30.56
C CYS A 406 -5.53 -7.28 31.76
N ILE A 407 -6.18 -6.29 32.37
CA ILE A 407 -7.20 -6.49 33.40
C ILE A 407 -8.43 -5.64 33.09
N LYS A 408 -9.61 -6.23 33.33
CA LYS A 408 -10.89 -5.56 33.14
C LYS A 408 -11.38 -5.02 34.48
N GLN A 409 -11.61 -3.71 34.56
CA GLN A 409 -12.29 -3.04 35.66
C GLN A 409 -13.73 -2.68 35.24
N GLU A 410 -14.50 -2.09 36.16
CA GLU A 410 -15.89 -1.70 35.89
C GLU A 410 -15.99 -0.74 34.69
N LYS A 411 -15.19 0.34 34.69
CA LYS A 411 -15.25 1.42 33.68
C LYS A 411 -14.18 1.35 32.59
N TRP A 412 -13.12 0.58 32.83
CA TRP A 412 -11.88 0.61 32.04
C TRP A 412 -11.35 -0.80 31.79
N LYS A 413 -10.58 -0.93 30.72
CA LYS A 413 -9.60 -2.00 30.54
C LYS A 413 -8.23 -1.38 30.73
N VAL A 414 -7.39 -2.02 31.54
CA VAL A 414 -5.99 -1.62 31.74
C VAL A 414 -5.11 -2.65 31.04
N PHE A 415 -4.13 -2.17 30.31
CA PHE A 415 -3.19 -2.96 29.52
C PHE A 415 -1.77 -2.58 29.90
N TRP A 416 -0.83 -3.49 29.71
CA TRP A 416 0.58 -3.24 29.92
C TRP A 416 1.47 -4.13 29.04
N TYR A 417 2.72 -3.72 28.88
CA TYR A 417 3.81 -4.58 28.42
C TYR A 417 5.11 -4.25 29.17
N GLY A 418 6.02 -5.22 29.23
CA GLY A 418 7.33 -5.11 29.88
C GLY A 418 7.28 -5.04 31.41
N LEU A 419 6.13 -5.33 32.03
CA LEU A 419 5.95 -5.34 33.48
C LEU A 419 5.87 -6.77 34.00
N ASP A 420 6.89 -7.19 34.77
CA ASP A 420 6.99 -8.58 35.27
C ASP A 420 6.54 -8.73 36.74
N GLY A 421 6.48 -7.63 37.51
CA GLY A 421 6.18 -7.65 38.94
C GLY A 421 4.70 -7.44 39.25
N PHE A 422 4.06 -8.39 39.94
CA PHE A 422 2.66 -8.27 40.39
C PHE A 422 2.39 -6.98 41.18
N GLU A 423 3.31 -6.56 42.04
CA GLU A 423 3.17 -5.31 42.81
C GLU A 423 3.23 -4.06 41.92
N GLN A 424 4.09 -4.07 40.89
CA GLN A 424 4.17 -2.97 39.93
C GLN A 424 2.89 -2.90 39.09
N ILE A 425 2.41 -4.05 38.61
CA ILE A 425 1.14 -4.15 37.86
C ILE A 425 -0.02 -3.64 38.72
N GLN A 426 -0.11 -4.07 39.99
CA GLN A 426 -1.17 -3.63 40.90
C GLN A 426 -1.17 -2.10 41.08
N ARG A 427 0.00 -1.48 41.24
CA ARG A 427 0.12 -0.01 41.31
C ARG A 427 -0.33 0.68 40.02
N CYS A 428 0.10 0.18 38.86
CA CYS A 428 -0.30 0.71 37.56
C CYS A 428 -1.83 0.61 37.32
N VAL A 429 -2.44 -0.50 37.73
CA VAL A 429 -3.88 -0.73 37.64
C VAL A 429 -4.64 0.22 38.57
N ALA A 430 -4.16 0.42 39.79
CA ALA A 430 -4.75 1.38 40.73
C ALA A 430 -4.64 2.82 40.21
N HIS A 431 -3.49 3.20 39.64
CA HIS A 431 -3.29 4.50 39.00
C HIS A 431 -4.31 4.76 37.88
N CYS A 432 -4.58 3.75 37.04
CA CYS A 432 -5.55 3.86 35.95
C CYS A 432 -6.99 4.06 36.45
N GLU A 433 -7.32 3.58 37.65
CA GLU A 433 -8.65 3.72 38.23
C GLU A 433 -8.87 5.14 38.79
N THR A 434 -7.86 5.68 39.47
CA THR A 434 -7.94 6.98 40.16
C THR A 434 -7.67 8.17 39.26
N ARG A 435 -6.97 7.99 38.13
CA ARG A 435 -6.62 9.08 37.22
C ARG A 435 -7.87 9.77 36.65
N ALA A 436 -7.95 11.08 36.82
CA ALA A 436 -9.06 11.88 36.32
C ALA A 436 -9.22 11.78 34.79
N PRO A 437 -10.45 11.83 34.25
CA PRO A 437 -10.65 11.94 32.81
C PRO A 437 -10.07 13.26 32.27
N THR A 438 -9.30 13.16 31.18
CA THR A 438 -8.70 14.33 30.50
C THR A 438 -9.53 14.79 29.28
N LEU A 439 -10.62 14.07 28.97
CA LEU A 439 -11.55 14.39 27.89
C LEU A 439 -12.94 14.66 28.49
N VAL A 440 -13.57 15.75 28.08
CA VAL A 440 -14.87 16.26 28.53
C VAL A 440 -15.91 16.21 27.41
N GLY A 441 -17.19 16.26 27.77
CA GLY A 441 -18.30 15.88 26.89
C GLY A 441 -18.44 14.37 26.80
#